data_AF-A0A1G7IXA0-F1
#
_entry.id   AF-A0A1G7IXA0-F1
#
_cell.length_a   1.000
_cell.length_b   1.000
_cell.length_c   1.000
_cell.angle_alpha   90.00
_cell.angle_beta   90.00
_cell.angle_gamma   90.00
#
_symmetry.space_group_name_H-M   'P 1'
#
loop_
_entity.id
_entity.type
_entity.pdbx_description
1 polymer ?
#
loop_
_entity_poly.entity_id
_entity_poly.type
_entity_poly.pdbx_seq_one_letter_code
_entity_poly.pdbx_strand_id
1 'polypeptide(L)'
;MPCPKPSRRSLLLTTLATGALLSVGRFAAAQEDQPGSSDRPKKGCDLLVISEGERAGAIVTPDDVKLGEPPLHAWPKDPKTSVVRNGSRLNEILVIRLDPDEMDEETRSR
;
A
#
# COMPACT_ATOMS: atom_id res chain seq x y z
N MET A 1 63.65 5.22 -22.12
CA MET A 1 62.52 5.70 -21.27
C MET A 1 61.67 4.49 -20.89
N PRO A 2 61.81 3.91 -19.67
CA PRO A 2 60.99 2.77 -19.25
C PRO A 2 59.60 3.24 -18.79
N CYS A 3 58.55 2.59 -19.29
CA CYS A 3 57.17 2.79 -18.87
C CYS A 3 56.99 2.37 -17.40
N PRO A 4 56.44 3.22 -16.51
CA PRO A 4 56.19 2.83 -15.13
C PRO A 4 54.97 1.89 -15.08
N LYS A 5 55.18 0.65 -14.61
CA LYS A 5 54.08 -0.30 -14.38
C LYS A 5 53.27 0.16 -13.16
N PRO A 6 51.93 0.25 -13.24
CA PRO A 6 51.10 0.66 -12.12
C PRO A 6 51.22 -0.37 -10.98
N SER A 7 51.46 0.10 -9.76
CA SER A 7 51.57 -0.77 -8.59
C SER A 7 50.19 -1.32 -8.19
N ARG A 8 50.15 -2.53 -7.60
CA ARG A 8 48.90 -3.17 -7.13
C ARG A 8 48.07 -2.27 -6.20
N ARG A 9 48.72 -1.37 -5.47
CA ARG A 9 48.07 -0.37 -4.60
C ARG A 9 47.28 0.68 -5.39
N SER A 10 47.79 1.10 -6.56
CA SER A 10 47.10 2.08 -7.41
C SER A 10 45.81 1.51 -8.02
N LEU A 11 45.80 0.21 -8.33
CA LEU A 11 44.62 -0.50 -8.85
C LEU A 11 43.53 -0.67 -7.77
N LEU A 12 43.92 -0.99 -6.53
CA LEU A 12 42.98 -1.10 -5.39
C LEU A 12 42.36 0.24 -4.98
N LEU A 13 43.14 1.33 -5.05
CA LEU A 13 42.65 2.68 -4.73
C LEU A 13 41.62 3.18 -5.76
N THR A 14 41.80 2.87 -7.05
CA THR A 14 40.81 3.22 -8.07
C THR A 14 39.48 2.47 -7.91
N THR A 15 39.48 1.21 -7.48
CA THR A 15 38.24 0.44 -7.29
C THR A 15 37.39 0.92 -6.10
N LEU A 16 38.00 1.47 -5.04
CA LEU A 16 37.23 2.05 -3.93
C LEU A 16 36.58 3.39 -4.30
N ALA A 17 37.26 4.20 -5.11
CA ALA A 17 36.75 5.52 -5.52
C ALA A 17 35.58 5.44 -6.51
N THR A 18 35.50 4.40 -7.35
CA THR A 18 34.37 4.23 -8.28
C THR A 18 33.16 3.53 -7.66
N GLY A 19 33.34 2.77 -6.57
CA GLY A 19 32.23 2.12 -5.86
C GLY A 19 31.32 3.08 -5.09
N ALA A 20 31.83 4.25 -4.68
CA ALA A 20 31.09 5.22 -3.87
C ALA A 20 30.13 6.11 -4.68
N LEU A 21 30.22 6.13 -6.01
CA LEU A 21 29.38 6.97 -6.88
C LEU A 21 28.16 6.23 -7.46
N LEU A 22 28.11 4.90 -7.36
CA LEU A 22 26.97 4.09 -7.80
C LEU A 22 26.04 3.68 -6.66
N SER A 23 26.41 3.98 -5.41
CA SER A 23 25.55 3.87 -4.24
C SER A 23 24.85 5.19 -3.93
N VAL A 24 24.36 5.91 -4.96
CA VAL A 24 23.11 6.67 -4.78
C VAL A 24 22.04 5.61 -4.58
N GLY A 25 22.09 5.02 -3.37
CA GLY A 25 21.05 4.18 -2.84
C GLY A 25 19.77 4.91 -3.16
N ARG A 26 18.81 4.16 -3.69
CA ARG A 26 17.42 4.57 -3.68
C ARG A 26 17.17 4.90 -2.22
N PHE A 27 17.32 6.17 -1.86
CA PHE A 27 16.79 6.67 -0.61
C PHE A 27 15.34 6.28 -0.76
N ALA A 28 14.91 5.27 0.00
CA ALA A 28 13.53 5.15 0.35
C ALA A 28 13.29 6.44 1.13
N ALA A 29 13.01 7.53 0.40
CA ALA A 29 12.38 8.68 0.99
C ALA A 29 11.18 8.05 1.70
N ALA A 30 11.15 8.18 3.02
CA ALA A 30 9.93 7.95 3.75
C ALA A 30 8.96 8.97 3.15
N GLN A 31 8.23 8.53 2.13
CA GLN A 31 7.25 9.37 1.47
C GLN A 31 6.24 9.65 2.56
N GLU A 32 6.18 10.91 2.99
CA GLU A 32 5.18 11.32 3.97
C GLU A 32 3.82 10.89 3.43
N ASP A 33 3.05 10.22 4.28
CA ASP A 33 1.71 9.81 3.92
C ASP A 33 0.90 11.04 3.50
N GLN A 34 0.01 10.87 2.52
CA GLN A 34 -0.87 11.94 2.08
C GLN A 34 -1.62 12.54 3.29
N PRO A 35 -1.66 13.88 3.46
CA PRO A 35 -2.39 14.49 4.57
C PRO A 35 -3.83 13.98 4.67
N GLY A 36 -4.22 13.55 5.88
CA GLY A 36 -5.54 12.96 6.15
C GLY A 36 -5.66 11.44 5.90
N SER A 37 -4.63 10.78 5.37
CA SER A 37 -4.64 9.32 5.15
C SER A 37 -4.63 8.51 6.46
N SER A 38 -4.13 9.10 7.55
CA SER A 38 -4.12 8.49 8.89
C SER A 38 -5.36 8.83 9.72
N ASP A 39 -6.27 9.65 9.17
CA ASP A 39 -7.53 9.95 9.83
C ASP A 39 -8.37 8.68 9.98
N ARG A 40 -9.15 8.61 11.07
CA ARG A 40 -10.12 7.53 11.27
C ARG A 40 -11.19 7.54 10.16
N PRO A 41 -11.74 6.36 9.79
CA PRO A 41 -12.87 6.26 8.88
C PRO A 41 -14.04 7.13 9.34
N LYS A 42 -14.68 7.83 8.39
CA LYS A 42 -15.83 8.70 8.66
C LYS A 42 -17.12 7.92 8.41
N LYS A 43 -17.86 7.67 9.49
CA LYS A 43 -19.14 6.92 9.45
C LYS A 43 -20.10 7.54 8.41
N GLY A 44 -20.65 6.70 7.54
CA GLY A 44 -21.71 7.06 6.59
C GLY A 44 -21.28 7.92 5.39
N CYS A 45 -20.00 8.29 5.27
CA CYS A 45 -19.53 9.18 4.20
C CYS A 45 -18.40 8.58 3.35
N ASP A 46 -17.54 7.71 3.90
CA ASP A 46 -16.43 7.14 3.13
C ASP A 46 -16.91 6.04 2.18
N LEU A 47 -16.32 5.99 0.98
CA LEU A 47 -16.41 4.85 0.07
C LEU A 47 -15.41 3.77 0.49
N LEU A 48 -15.66 2.52 0.11
CA LEU A 48 -14.66 1.45 0.26
C LEU A 48 -13.92 1.26 -1.05
N VAL A 49 -12.60 1.15 -0.99
CA VAL A 49 -11.75 0.80 -2.14
C VAL A 49 -10.89 -0.42 -1.85
N ILE A 50 -10.65 -1.25 -2.87
CA ILE A 50 -9.84 -2.47 -2.75
C ILE A 50 -8.43 -2.11 -2.28
N SER A 51 -7.91 -2.81 -1.27
CA SER A 51 -6.62 -2.48 -0.66
C SER A 51 -5.40 -2.92 -1.47
N GLU A 52 -5.52 -4.04 -2.19
CA GLU A 52 -4.40 -4.73 -2.82
C GLU A 52 -4.78 -5.46 -4.13
N GLY A 53 -3.77 -5.97 -4.83
CA GLY A 53 -3.94 -6.67 -6.12
C GLY A 53 -4.09 -5.73 -7.32
N GLU A 54 -4.43 -6.31 -8.48
CA GLU A 54 -4.50 -5.58 -9.75
C GLU A 54 -5.55 -4.46 -9.76
N ARG A 55 -6.59 -4.58 -8.94
CA ARG A 55 -7.67 -3.60 -8.80
C ARG A 55 -7.51 -2.69 -7.57
N ALA A 56 -6.33 -2.63 -6.95
CA ALA A 56 -6.08 -1.76 -5.80
C ALA A 56 -6.52 -0.32 -6.10
N GLY A 57 -7.28 0.28 -5.17
CA GLY A 57 -7.85 1.63 -5.31
C GLY A 57 -9.17 1.71 -6.07
N ALA A 58 -9.64 0.63 -6.70
CA ALA A 58 -10.98 0.57 -7.30
C ALA A 58 -12.07 0.56 -6.22
N ILE A 59 -13.21 1.20 -6.49
CA ILE A 59 -14.35 1.22 -5.57
C ILE A 59 -14.92 -0.19 -5.44
N VAL A 60 -15.16 -0.63 -4.20
CA VAL A 60 -15.82 -1.90 -3.89
C VAL A 60 -17.30 -1.80 -4.25
N THR A 61 -17.76 -2.76 -5.05
CA THR A 61 -19.15 -2.95 -5.45
C THR A 61 -19.71 -4.23 -4.84
N PRO A 62 -21.04 -4.41 -4.76
CA PRO A 62 -21.63 -5.64 -4.23
C PRO A 62 -21.16 -6.92 -4.95
N ASP A 63 -20.86 -6.85 -6.24
CA ASP A 63 -20.43 -8.00 -7.06
C ASP A 63 -18.99 -8.45 -6.75
N ASP A 64 -18.20 -7.59 -6.10
CA ASP A 64 -16.82 -7.89 -5.72
C ASP A 64 -16.72 -8.85 -4.52
N VAL A 65 -17.79 -8.95 -3.72
CA VAL A 65 -17.83 -9.76 -2.50
C VAL A 65 -18.83 -10.89 -2.69
N LYS A 66 -18.33 -12.11 -2.90
CA LYS A 66 -19.16 -13.29 -3.14
C LYS A 66 -19.33 -14.11 -1.87
N LEU A 67 -20.43 -14.85 -1.80
CA LEU A 67 -20.73 -15.72 -0.66
C LEU A 67 -19.69 -16.84 -0.57
N GLY A 68 -19.13 -17.07 0.63
CA GLY A 68 -18.17 -18.14 0.90
C GLY A 68 -16.74 -17.89 0.39
N GLU A 69 -16.48 -16.77 -0.29
CA GLU A 69 -15.13 -16.40 -0.71
C GLU A 69 -14.32 -15.75 0.44
N PRO A 70 -12.98 -15.72 0.34
CA PRO A 70 -12.14 -15.00 1.30
C PRO A 70 -12.56 -13.52 1.48
N PRO A 71 -12.37 -12.94 2.68
CA PRO A 71 -12.70 -11.54 2.91
C PRO A 71 -11.98 -10.60 1.94
N LEU A 72 -12.72 -9.63 1.39
CA LEU A 72 -12.15 -8.57 0.59
C LEU A 72 -11.55 -7.51 1.52
N HIS A 73 -10.26 -7.26 1.37
CA HIS A 73 -9.57 -6.19 2.09
C HIS A 73 -9.83 -4.84 1.43
N ALA A 74 -10.23 -3.85 2.23
CA ALA A 74 -10.60 -2.53 1.75
C ALA A 74 -10.08 -1.39 2.63
N TRP A 75 -9.86 -0.24 2.01
CA TRP A 75 -9.58 1.03 2.69
C TRP A 75 -10.77 1.99 2.55
N PRO A 76 -11.03 2.84 3.56
CA PRO A 76 -11.94 3.96 3.41
C PRO A 76 -11.34 5.02 2.49
N LYS A 77 -12.17 5.62 1.64
CA LYS A 77 -11.82 6.73 0.76
C LYS A 77 -12.83 7.85 0.93
N ASP A 78 -12.32 9.06 1.21
CA ASP A 78 -13.15 10.25 1.25
C ASP A 78 -13.69 10.57 -0.16
N PRO A 79 -15.02 10.61 -0.40
CA PRO A 79 -15.55 10.84 -1.74
C PRO A 79 -15.34 12.27 -2.24
N LYS A 80 -15.09 13.24 -1.34
CA LYS A 80 -14.90 14.65 -1.69
C LYS A 80 -13.45 14.95 -2.02
N THR A 81 -12.53 14.44 -1.21
CA THR A 81 -11.09 14.71 -1.36
C THR A 81 -10.33 13.60 -2.09
N SER A 82 -10.97 12.44 -2.28
CA SER A 82 -10.34 11.22 -2.80
C SER A 82 -9.16 10.68 -1.99
N VAL A 83 -8.92 11.22 -0.77
CA VAL A 83 -7.91 10.72 0.15
C VAL A 83 -8.30 9.31 0.58
N VAL A 84 -7.39 8.35 0.35
CA VAL A 84 -7.51 6.98 0.87
C VAL A 84 -6.92 6.97 2.28
N ARG A 85 -7.69 6.47 3.25
CA ARG A 85 -7.32 6.46 4.66
C ARG A 85 -6.47 5.24 5.03
N ASN A 86 -5.41 4.98 4.28
CA ASN A 86 -4.51 3.83 4.45
C ASN A 86 -3.22 4.13 5.22
N GLY A 87 -3.03 5.37 5.72
CA GLY A 87 -1.87 5.76 6.53
C GLY A 87 -1.85 5.12 7.92
N SER A 88 -2.98 4.56 8.37
CA SER A 88 -3.05 3.71 9.56
C SER A 88 -3.54 2.31 9.20
N ARG A 89 -2.78 1.28 9.58
CA ARG A 89 -3.19 -0.13 9.42
C ARG A 89 -4.51 -0.46 10.11
N LEU A 90 -4.86 0.28 11.17
CA LEU A 90 -6.11 0.14 11.92
C LEU A 90 -7.35 0.59 11.13
N ASN A 91 -7.17 1.18 9.95
CA ASN A 91 -8.27 1.58 9.08
C ASN A 91 -8.64 0.50 8.05
N GLU A 92 -7.94 -0.65 8.01
CA GLU A 92 -8.29 -1.71 7.08
C GLU A 92 -9.63 -2.34 7.49
N ILE A 93 -10.49 -2.55 6.50
CA ILE A 93 -11.81 -3.15 6.66
C ILE A 93 -11.83 -4.45 5.87
N LEU A 94 -12.31 -5.52 6.50
CA LEU A 94 -12.62 -6.78 5.84
C LEU A 94 -14.10 -6.80 5.48
N VAL A 95 -14.40 -7.02 4.21
CA VAL A 95 -15.78 -7.12 3.70
C VAL A 95 -16.07 -8.57 3.35
N ILE A 96 -17.12 -9.12 3.93
CA ILE A 96 -17.62 -10.48 3.66
C ILE A 96 -19.09 -10.42 3.27
N ARG A 97 -19.54 -11.42 2.51
CA ARG A 97 -20.96 -11.66 2.26
C ARG A 97 -21.41 -12.84 3.12
N LEU A 98 -22.46 -12.62 3.90
CA LEU A 98 -23.10 -13.64 4.72
C LEU A 98 -24.37 -14.17 4.02
N ASP A 99 -24.75 -15.39 4.34
CA ASP A 99 -26.02 -15.97 3.89
C ASP A 99 -27.19 -15.38 4.71
N PRO A 100 -28.17 -14.70 4.09
CA PRO A 100 -29.32 -14.15 4.80
C PRO A 100 -30.16 -15.20 5.54
N ASP A 101 -30.13 -16.46 5.10
CA ASP A 101 -30.90 -17.53 5.72
C ASP A 101 -30.28 -17.97 7.06
N GLU A 102 -28.98 -17.72 7.26
CA GLU A 102 -28.27 -17.99 8.52
C GLU A 102 -28.39 -16.85 9.55
N MET A 103 -28.94 -15.70 9.15
CA MET A 103 -29.06 -14.52 10.00
C MET A 103 -30.32 -14.56 10.88
N ASP A 104 -30.28 -13.97 12.07
CA ASP A 104 -31.51 -13.73 12.83
C ASP A 104 -32.38 -12.64 12.19
N GLU A 105 -33.64 -12.53 12.63
CA GLU A 105 -34.60 -11.59 12.04
C GLU A 105 -34.17 -10.12 12.20
N GLU A 106 -33.53 -9.76 13.32
CA GLU A 106 -33.06 -8.39 13.52
C GLU A 106 -31.97 -8.04 12.49
N THR A 107 -30.99 -8.93 12.32
CA THR A 107 -29.83 -8.67 11.46
C THR A 107 -30.20 -8.75 9.98
N ARG A 108 -31.11 -9.65 9.59
CA ARG A 108 -31.63 -9.76 8.21
C ARG A 108 -32.38 -8.49 7.76
N SER A 109 -32.97 -7.74 8.70
CA SER A 109 -33.80 -6.56 8.41
C SER A 109 -33.02 -5.25 8.16
N ARG A 110 -31.68 -5.26 8.28
CA ARG A 110 -30.82 -4.08 8.12
C ARG A 110 -30.21 -3.97 6.73
#